data_AF-A0A8S9B957-F1
#
_entry.id   AF-A0A8S9B957-F1
#
_cell.length_a   1.000
_cell.length_b   1.000
_cell.length_c   1.000
_cell.angle_alpha   90.00
_cell.angle_beta   90.00
_cell.angle_gamma   90.00
#
_symmetry.space_group_name_H-M   'P 1'
#
loop_
_entity.id
_entity.type
_entity.pdbx_description
1 polymer ?
#
loop_
_entity_poly.entity_id
_entity_poly.type
_entity_poly.pdbx_seq_one_letter_code
_entity_poly.pdbx_strand_id
1 'polypeptide(L)'
;MRHRCQLDFMIQKAGNTGIPLGVLKKEFYENFNRLAGMEPESRLYHAEYQAWIVLWPDEDFSGVDPEMPPISDHIVAYTPRISTENGLSHFDDQLNTMEASLNRSRQLRDAYDKQSEELERVNQELFDAEREIDKMTGKVDGLKEMCKQKDEEHLEYVVKNEQKKRQMKATILQLRGELAQQSRAH
;
A
#
# COMPACT_ATOMS: atom_id res chain seq x y z
N MET A 1 -40.97 14.64 22.39
CA MET A 1 -40.33 13.67 21.47
C MET A 1 -39.54 12.66 22.31
N ARG A 2 -39.44 11.39 21.91
CA ARG A 2 -38.71 10.35 22.67
C ARG A 2 -37.20 10.55 22.48
N HIS A 3 -36.45 10.85 23.53
CA HIS A 3 -34.98 10.91 23.47
C HIS A 3 -34.42 9.54 23.06
N ARG A 4 -33.51 9.55 22.09
CA ARG A 4 -32.69 8.38 21.72
C ARG A 4 -31.48 8.37 22.65
N CYS A 5 -31.09 7.20 23.15
CA CYS A 5 -29.78 6.98 23.77
C CYS A 5 -28.70 7.62 22.88
N GLN A 6 -27.94 8.59 23.39
CA GLN A 6 -26.95 9.32 22.60
C GLN A 6 -25.59 8.60 22.57
N LEU A 7 -25.44 7.51 23.33
CA LEU A 7 -24.18 6.77 23.43
C LEU A 7 -23.67 6.29 22.07
N ASP A 8 -24.53 5.74 21.22
CA ASP A 8 -24.18 5.29 19.86
C ASP A 8 -23.55 6.43 19.04
N PHE A 9 -24.14 7.62 19.15
CA PHE A 9 -23.67 8.81 18.48
C PHE A 9 -22.33 9.29 19.06
N MET A 10 -22.20 9.31 20.38
CA MET A 10 -20.96 9.69 21.07
C MET A 10 -19.80 8.73 20.71
N ILE A 11 -20.08 7.43 20.65
CA ILE A 11 -19.15 6.39 20.20
C ILE A 11 -18.70 6.69 18.76
N GLN A 12 -19.64 6.85 17.83
CA GLN A 12 -19.31 7.15 16.44
C GLN A 12 -18.49 8.45 16.30
N LYS A 13 -18.87 9.48 17.04
CA LYS A 13 -18.18 10.77 17.03
C LYS A 13 -16.77 10.68 17.62
N ALA A 14 -16.57 9.93 18.70
CA ALA A 14 -15.24 9.69 19.25
C ALA A 14 -14.33 9.01 18.21
N GLY A 15 -14.87 8.03 17.47
CA GLY A 15 -14.20 7.42 16.32
C GLY A 15 -13.80 8.43 15.24
N ASN A 16 -14.69 9.36 14.88
CA ASN A 16 -14.44 10.36 13.84
C ASN A 16 -13.49 11.50 14.28
N THR A 17 -13.53 11.88 15.55
CA THR A 17 -12.76 13.01 16.11
C THR A 17 -11.41 12.58 16.68
N GLY A 18 -11.14 11.28 16.76
CA GLY A 18 -9.88 10.73 17.27
C GLY A 18 -9.80 10.68 18.79
N ILE A 19 -10.90 10.93 19.51
CA ILE A 19 -10.97 10.75 20.96
C ILE A 19 -10.84 9.27 21.28
N PRO A 20 -9.90 8.84 22.14
CA PRO A 20 -9.77 7.44 22.50
C PRO A 20 -11.03 6.93 23.20
N LEU A 21 -11.54 5.76 22.78
CA LEU A 21 -12.75 5.18 23.36
C LEU A 21 -12.64 4.87 24.86
N GLY A 22 -11.43 4.57 25.34
CA GLY A 22 -11.17 4.43 26.77
C GLY A 22 -11.41 5.72 27.56
N VAL A 23 -11.18 6.89 26.96
CA VAL A 23 -11.46 8.20 27.57
C VAL A 23 -12.96 8.45 27.61
N LEU A 24 -13.67 8.22 26.50
CA LEU A 24 -15.15 8.29 26.46
C LEU A 24 -15.78 7.36 27.52
N LYS A 25 -15.30 6.11 27.58
CA LYS A 25 -15.75 5.13 28.58
C LYS A 25 -15.51 5.66 29.99
N LYS A 26 -14.30 6.12 30.30
CA LYS A 26 -13.96 6.64 31.62
C LYS A 26 -14.88 7.80 32.03
N GLU A 27 -15.02 8.81 31.18
CA GLU A 27 -15.85 9.99 31.49
C GLU A 27 -17.31 9.62 31.69
N PHE A 28 -17.86 8.74 30.84
CA PHE A 28 -19.23 8.26 31.01
C PHE A 28 -19.42 7.51 32.35
N TYR A 29 -18.57 6.53 32.65
CA TYR A 29 -18.71 5.72 33.87
C TYR A 29 -18.44 6.52 35.15
N GLU A 30 -17.49 7.46 35.13
CA GLU A 30 -17.25 8.36 36.27
C GLU A 30 -18.47 9.23 36.55
N ASN A 31 -19.07 9.85 35.53
CA ASN A 31 -20.26 10.68 35.69
C ASN A 31 -21.49 9.83 36.05
N PHE A 32 -21.63 8.64 35.47
CA PHE A 32 -22.68 7.70 35.87
C PHE A 32 -22.54 7.32 37.35
N ASN A 33 -21.35 6.99 37.83
CA ASN A 33 -21.11 6.62 39.23
C ASN A 33 -21.35 7.76 40.23
N ARG A 34 -21.04 9.01 39.87
CA ARG A 34 -21.29 10.20 40.71
C ARG A 34 -22.76 10.44 40.99
N LEU A 35 -23.64 9.98 40.11
CA LEU A 35 -25.09 10.17 40.18
C LEU A 35 -25.81 9.00 40.84
N ALA A 36 -25.10 8.24 41.68
CA ALA A 36 -25.69 7.15 42.45
C ALA A 36 -26.83 7.66 43.35
N GLY A 37 -27.98 6.98 43.31
CA GLY A 37 -29.19 7.38 44.02
C GLY A 37 -30.20 8.16 43.17
N MET A 38 -29.83 8.58 41.95
CA MET A 38 -30.79 9.05 40.97
C MET A 38 -31.54 7.89 40.31
N GLU A 39 -32.74 8.20 39.83
CA GLU A 39 -33.52 7.30 38.99
C GLU A 39 -32.66 6.87 37.77
N PRO A 40 -32.58 5.57 37.42
CA PRO A 40 -31.61 5.04 36.45
C PRO A 40 -31.63 5.71 35.07
N GLU A 41 -32.81 6.13 34.62
CA GLU A 41 -33.00 6.77 33.33
C GLU A 41 -32.43 8.20 33.30
N SER A 42 -32.76 8.98 34.34
CA SER A 42 -32.19 10.30 34.58
C SER A 42 -30.67 10.23 34.73
N ARG A 43 -30.18 9.17 35.37
CA ARG A 43 -28.76 8.92 35.60
C ARG A 43 -27.98 8.67 34.31
N LEU A 44 -28.53 7.88 33.38
CA LEU A 44 -27.94 7.67 32.05
C LEU A 44 -27.85 8.97 31.26
N TYR A 45 -28.96 9.71 31.21
CA TYR A 45 -29.02 10.98 30.51
C TYR A 45 -27.99 12.00 31.03
N HIS A 46 -27.91 12.18 32.36
CA HIS A 46 -26.96 13.10 32.94
C HIS A 46 -25.50 12.64 32.76
N ALA A 47 -25.24 11.33 32.79
CA ALA A 47 -23.91 10.81 32.50
C ALA A 47 -23.48 11.07 31.05
N GLU A 48 -24.38 10.87 30.07
CA GLU A 48 -24.17 11.19 28.65
C GLU A 48 -23.87 12.69 28.47
N TYR A 49 -24.72 13.55 29.05
CA TYR A 49 -24.58 15.00 28.95
C TYR A 49 -23.26 15.51 29.56
N GLN A 50 -22.92 15.06 30.76
CA GLN A 50 -21.69 15.47 31.43
C GLN A 50 -20.44 14.97 30.68
N ALA A 51 -20.45 13.72 30.20
CA ALA A 51 -19.37 13.21 29.37
C ALA A 51 -19.25 13.99 28.05
N TRP A 52 -20.36 14.42 27.46
CA TRP A 52 -20.33 15.25 26.26
C TRP A 52 -19.67 16.61 26.50
N ILE A 53 -20.09 17.34 27.54
CA ILE A 53 -19.50 18.66 27.86
C ILE A 53 -17.99 18.54 28.07
N VAL A 54 -17.54 17.47 28.72
CA VAL A 54 -16.12 17.27 28.98
C VAL A 54 -15.35 16.96 27.67
N LEU A 55 -15.91 16.13 26.80
CA LEU A 55 -15.22 15.63 25.60
C LEU A 55 -15.33 16.57 24.39
N TRP A 56 -16.41 17.34 24.31
CA TRP A 56 -16.70 18.28 23.22
C TRP A 56 -17.26 19.60 23.80
N PRO A 57 -16.46 20.37 24.54
CA PRO A 57 -16.92 21.57 25.27
C PRO A 57 -17.42 22.69 24.36
N ASP A 58 -16.94 22.73 23.11
CA ASP A 58 -17.29 23.74 22.12
C ASP A 58 -18.48 23.32 21.22
N GLU A 59 -19.12 22.19 21.51
CA GLU A 59 -20.22 21.67 20.71
C GLU A 59 -21.52 21.50 21.50
N ASP A 60 -22.61 21.98 20.92
CA ASP A 60 -23.94 21.76 21.46
C ASP A 60 -24.28 20.27 21.50
N PHE A 61 -24.83 19.79 22.62
CA PHE A 61 -25.22 18.39 22.77
C PHE A 61 -26.41 18.07 21.85
N SER A 62 -26.11 17.45 20.71
CA SER A 62 -27.07 17.24 19.62
C SER A 62 -28.21 16.31 20.03
N GLY A 63 -29.45 16.79 19.94
CA GLY A 63 -30.66 16.00 20.22
C GLY A 63 -31.19 16.11 21.65
N VAL A 64 -30.74 17.11 22.41
CA VAL A 64 -31.33 17.53 23.68
C VAL A 64 -32.18 18.78 23.50
N ASP A 65 -33.37 18.77 24.10
CA ASP A 65 -34.23 19.95 24.18
C ASP A 65 -33.56 20.94 25.15
N PRO A 66 -33.15 22.14 24.70
CA PRO A 66 -32.54 23.14 25.57
C PRO A 66 -33.49 23.64 26.68
N GLU A 67 -34.78 23.30 26.62
CA GLU A 67 -35.76 23.57 27.69
C GLU A 67 -35.78 22.49 28.79
N MET A 68 -34.98 21.43 28.70
CA MET A 68 -34.94 20.42 29.75
C MET A 68 -34.35 21.04 31.03
N PRO A 69 -35.12 21.12 32.13
CA PRO A 69 -34.76 21.95 33.25
C PRO A 69 -33.46 21.47 33.90
N PRO A 70 -32.56 22.38 34.31
CA PRO A 70 -31.46 22.02 35.18
C PRO A 70 -32.05 21.49 36.49
N ILE A 71 -31.67 20.26 36.86
CA ILE A 71 -31.99 19.53 38.08
C ILE A 71 -32.98 20.28 38.99
N SER A 72 -34.27 20.14 38.72
CA SER A 72 -35.32 20.48 39.68
C SER A 72 -36.34 19.37 39.62
N ASP A 73 -36.42 18.55 40.68
CA ASP A 73 -37.48 17.63 41.20
C ASP A 73 -38.63 17.12 40.30
N HIS A 74 -38.51 17.20 38.98
CA HIS A 74 -39.53 16.87 38.01
C HIS A 74 -38.91 15.93 36.98
N ILE A 75 -39.10 14.65 37.27
CA ILE A 75 -38.89 13.52 36.37
C ILE A 75 -39.80 13.74 35.16
N VAL A 76 -39.26 14.34 34.09
CA VAL A 76 -39.85 14.22 32.77
C VAL A 76 -39.69 12.76 32.39
N ALA A 77 -40.81 12.05 32.19
CA ALA A 77 -40.81 10.62 31.90
C ALA A 77 -39.90 10.31 30.72
N TYR A 78 -38.71 9.78 31.03
CA TYR A 78 -37.83 9.16 30.08
C TYR A 78 -38.48 7.81 29.73
N THR A 79 -38.34 7.40 28.48
CA THR A 79 -38.79 6.07 28.06
C THR A 79 -37.71 5.57 27.14
N PRO A 80 -36.71 4.87 27.67
CA PRO A 80 -35.62 4.41 26.86
C PRO A 80 -36.14 3.33 25.92
N ARG A 81 -35.55 3.24 24.72
CA ARG A 81 -35.81 2.12 23.80
C ARG A 81 -35.16 0.81 24.26
N ILE A 82 -34.30 0.87 25.28
CA ILE A 82 -33.51 -0.23 25.83
C ILE A 82 -33.69 -0.18 27.34
N SER A 83 -34.02 -1.28 28.03
CA SER A 83 -34.16 -1.22 29.49
C SER A 83 -32.88 -0.70 30.14
N THR A 84 -33.01 0.07 31.22
CA THR A 84 -31.89 0.64 31.99
C THR A 84 -30.91 -0.43 32.51
N GLU A 85 -31.39 -1.65 32.77
CA GLU A 85 -30.55 -2.82 33.07
C GLU A 85 -29.68 -3.29 31.88
N ASN A 86 -30.10 -2.98 30.64
CA ASN A 86 -29.40 -3.36 29.41
C ASN A 86 -28.58 -2.22 28.78
N GLY A 87 -28.70 -0.98 29.25
CA GLY A 87 -28.00 0.18 28.67
C GLY A 87 -26.48 0.13 28.81
N LEU A 88 -25.99 -0.31 29.98
CA LEU A 88 -24.55 -0.48 30.22
C LEU A 88 -23.97 -1.65 29.42
N SER A 89 -24.68 -2.78 29.37
CA SER A 89 -24.29 -3.93 28.55
C SER A 89 -24.25 -3.55 27.06
N HIS A 90 -25.25 -2.79 26.59
CA HIS A 90 -25.29 -2.30 25.21
C HIS A 90 -24.11 -1.40 24.90
N PHE A 91 -23.74 -0.51 25.82
CA PHE A 91 -22.60 0.38 25.66
C PHE A 91 -21.27 -0.39 25.59
N ASP A 92 -21.08 -1.36 26.48
CA ASP A 92 -19.89 -2.21 26.48
C ASP A 92 -19.79 -3.06 25.19
N ASP A 93 -20.91 -3.62 24.71
CA ASP A 93 -20.95 -4.40 23.47
C ASP A 93 -20.59 -3.56 22.23
N GLN A 94 -21.10 -2.33 22.17
CA GLN A 94 -20.76 -1.41 21.08
C GLN A 94 -19.29 -0.96 21.13
N LEU A 95 -18.77 -0.64 22.32
CA LEU A 95 -17.37 -0.30 22.50
C LEU A 95 -16.44 -1.44 22.07
N ASN A 96 -16.74 -2.67 22.49
CA ASN A 96 -15.96 -3.84 22.13
C ASN A 96 -15.98 -4.08 20.60
N THR A 97 -17.15 -3.92 19.98
CA THR A 97 -17.32 -4.07 18.52
C THR A 97 -16.52 -3.03 17.76
N MET A 98 -16.54 -1.78 18.22
CA MET A 98 -15.83 -0.69 17.56
C MET A 98 -14.32 -0.77 17.80
N GLU A 99 -13.87 -1.20 18.98
CA GLU A 99 -12.46 -1.46 19.27
C GLU A 99 -11.90 -2.59 18.40
N ALA A 100 -12.65 -3.68 18.22
CA ALA A 100 -12.30 -4.75 17.28
C ALA A 100 -12.20 -4.22 15.84
N SER A 101 -13.12 -3.33 15.44
CA SER A 101 -13.12 -2.73 14.10
C SER A 101 -11.93 -1.79 13.88
N LEU A 102 -11.57 -0.98 14.88
CA LEU A 102 -10.39 -0.12 14.86
C LEU A 102 -9.09 -0.94 14.78
N ASN A 103 -8.99 -2.01 15.57
CA ASN A 103 -7.82 -2.91 15.51
C ASN A 103 -7.70 -3.58 14.15
N ARG A 104 -8.81 -4.02 13.55
CA ARG A 104 -8.82 -4.57 12.19
C ARG A 104 -8.40 -3.52 11.15
N SER A 105 -8.85 -2.28 11.30
CA SER A 105 -8.44 -1.17 10.41
C SER A 105 -6.94 -0.88 10.50
N ARG A 106 -6.36 -0.90 11.70
CA ARG A 106 -4.90 -0.77 11.88
C ARG A 106 -4.13 -1.90 11.22
N GLN A 107 -4.55 -3.15 11.44
CA GLN A 107 -3.93 -4.32 10.80
C GLN A 107 -3.98 -4.25 9.27
N LEU A 108 -5.09 -3.76 8.70
CA LEU A 108 -5.21 -3.56 7.27
C LEU A 108 -4.29 -2.46 6.75
N ARG A 109 -4.10 -1.37 7.52
CA ARG A 109 -3.15 -0.31 7.18
C ARG A 109 -1.71 -0.83 7.20
N ASP A 110 -1.32 -1.53 8.26
CA ASP A 110 0.03 -2.12 8.35
C ASP A 110 0.29 -3.13 7.22
N ALA A 111 -0.73 -3.90 6.82
CA ALA A 111 -0.64 -4.81 5.68
C ALA A 111 -0.52 -4.07 4.34
N TYR A 112 -1.25 -2.97 4.17
CA TYR A 112 -1.15 -2.11 2.99
C TYR A 112 0.24 -1.47 2.87
N ASP A 113 0.77 -0.94 3.97
CA ASP A 113 2.09 -0.30 4.00
C ASP A 113 3.19 -1.31 3.62
N LYS A 114 3.14 -2.54 4.18
CA LYS A 114 4.06 -3.62 3.80
C LYS A 114 3.95 -4.01 2.33
N GLN A 115 2.73 -4.09 1.79
CA GLN A 115 2.53 -4.37 0.37
C GLN A 115 3.05 -3.24 -0.53
N SER A 116 2.91 -1.99 -0.09
CA SER A 116 3.47 -0.83 -0.80
C SER A 116 5.00 -0.88 -0.85
N GLU A 117 5.65 -1.14 0.29
CA GLU A 117 7.11 -1.30 0.37
C GLU A 117 7.62 -2.45 -0.51
N GLU A 118 6.92 -3.58 -0.52
CA GLU A 118 7.29 -4.72 -1.38
C GLU A 118 7.11 -4.42 -2.87
N LEU A 119 6.07 -3.68 -3.24
CA LEU A 119 5.85 -3.24 -4.61
C LEU A 119 6.95 -2.27 -5.08
N GLU A 120 7.37 -1.32 -4.23
CA GLU A 120 8.51 -0.44 -4.51
C GLU A 120 9.81 -1.24 -4.71
N ARG A 121 10.06 -2.23 -3.86
CA ARG A 121 11.23 -3.13 -4.00
C ARG A 121 11.21 -3.88 -5.33
N VAL A 122 10.08 -4.49 -5.69
CA VAL A 122 9.96 -5.24 -6.96
C VAL A 122 10.13 -4.33 -8.17
N ASN A 123 9.59 -3.11 -8.13
CA ASN A 123 9.80 -2.13 -9.21
C ASN A 123 11.27 -1.75 -9.38
N GLN A 124 12.01 -1.60 -8.28
CA GLN A 124 13.44 -1.33 -8.34
C GLN A 124 14.22 -2.52 -8.91
N GLU A 125 13.91 -3.75 -8.49
CA GLU A 125 14.51 -4.97 -9.04
C GLU A 125 14.24 -5.11 -10.56
N LEU A 126 13.03 -4.77 -11.01
CA LEU A 126 12.67 -4.76 -12.44
C LEU A 126 13.51 -3.74 -13.22
N PHE A 127 13.62 -2.51 -12.72
CA PHE A 127 14.41 -1.45 -13.35
C PHE A 127 15.89 -1.84 -13.48
N ASP A 128 16.47 -2.44 -12.43
CA ASP A 128 17.85 -2.92 -12.47
C ASP A 128 18.05 -4.07 -13.47
N ALA A 129 17.08 -4.98 -13.58
CA ALA A 129 17.09 -6.06 -14.56
C ALA A 129 16.99 -5.53 -16.01
N GLU A 130 16.12 -4.56 -16.27
CA GLU A 130 15.99 -3.91 -17.59
C GLU A 130 17.31 -3.24 -18.00
N ARG A 131 17.96 -2.53 -17.08
CA ARG A 131 19.27 -1.92 -17.33
C ARG A 131 20.36 -2.95 -17.64
N GLU A 132 20.32 -4.11 -16.99
CA GLU A 132 21.25 -5.20 -17.27
C GLU A 132 21.01 -5.81 -18.65
N ILE A 133 19.74 -5.97 -19.07
CA ILE A 133 19.37 -6.42 -20.41
C ILE A 133 19.90 -5.45 -21.48
N ASP A 134 19.76 -4.14 -21.28
CA ASP A 134 20.28 -3.14 -22.23
C ASP A 134 21.80 -3.24 -22.37
N LYS A 135 22.50 -3.40 -21.25
CA LYS A 135 23.97 -3.59 -21.24
C LYS A 135 24.37 -4.86 -21.97
N MET A 136 23.64 -5.95 -21.78
CA MET A 136 23.91 -7.22 -22.46
C MET A 136 23.61 -7.15 -23.95
N THR A 137 22.54 -6.47 -24.35
CA THR A 137 22.19 -6.21 -25.74
C THR A 137 23.31 -5.46 -26.45
N GLY A 138 23.81 -4.38 -25.84
CA GLY A 138 24.94 -3.63 -26.39
C GLY A 138 26.22 -4.47 -26.56
N LYS A 139 26.51 -5.38 -25.61
CA LYS A 139 27.65 -6.32 -25.74
C LYS A 139 27.44 -7.31 -26.88
N VAL A 140 26.24 -7.86 -27.03
CA VAL A 140 25.90 -8.81 -28.09
C VAL A 140 26.06 -8.16 -29.46
N ASP A 141 25.60 -6.93 -29.63
CA ASP A 141 25.74 -6.21 -30.89
C ASP A 141 27.20 -5.87 -31.20
N GLY A 142 27.99 -5.49 -30.17
CA GLY A 142 29.44 -5.35 -30.32
C GLY A 142 30.13 -6.64 -30.75
N LEU A 143 29.73 -7.79 -30.19
CA LEU A 143 30.26 -9.10 -30.59
C LEU A 143 29.87 -9.46 -32.03
N LYS A 144 28.64 -9.19 -32.46
CA LYS A 144 28.20 -9.41 -33.85
C LYS A 144 29.04 -8.61 -34.84
N GLU A 145 29.32 -7.35 -34.54
CA GLU A 145 30.14 -6.50 -35.40
C GLU A 145 31.59 -7.00 -35.47
N MET A 146 32.18 -7.43 -34.35
CA MET A 146 33.50 -8.05 -34.36
C MET A 146 33.55 -9.36 -35.17
N CYS A 147 32.53 -10.22 -35.05
CA CYS A 147 32.45 -11.43 -35.86
C CYS A 147 32.39 -11.10 -37.35
N LYS A 148 31.57 -10.12 -37.74
CA LYS A 148 31.46 -9.66 -39.12
C LYS A 148 32.80 -9.16 -39.67
N GLN A 149 33.52 -8.33 -38.91
CA GLN A 149 34.85 -7.84 -39.31
C GLN A 149 35.84 -9.00 -39.48
N LYS A 150 35.82 -9.99 -38.58
CA LYS A 150 36.70 -11.16 -38.68
C LYS A 150 36.37 -12.05 -39.87
N ASP A 151 35.08 -12.21 -40.18
CA ASP A 151 34.63 -12.95 -41.37
C ASP A 151 35.08 -12.23 -42.65
N GLU A 152 34.97 -10.90 -42.70
CA GLU A 152 35.46 -10.07 -43.82
C GLU A 152 36.99 -10.20 -44.01
N GLU A 153 37.77 -10.03 -42.93
CA GLU A 153 39.23 -10.24 -42.95
C GLU A 153 39.62 -11.64 -43.45
N HIS A 154 38.89 -12.67 -42.99
CA HIS A 154 39.14 -14.04 -43.42
C HIS A 154 38.83 -14.25 -44.90
N LEU A 155 37.71 -13.68 -45.37
CA LEU A 155 37.30 -13.77 -46.77
C LEU A 155 38.35 -13.12 -47.69
N GLU A 156 38.86 -11.94 -47.33
CA GLU A 156 39.93 -11.25 -48.06
C GLU A 156 41.21 -12.10 -48.11
N TYR A 157 41.61 -12.70 -46.99
CA TYR A 157 42.77 -13.59 -46.92
C TYR A 157 42.61 -14.80 -47.85
N VAL A 158 41.45 -15.46 -47.84
CA VAL A 158 41.14 -16.61 -48.70
C VAL A 158 41.20 -16.21 -50.17
N VAL A 159 40.58 -15.09 -50.55
CA VAL A 159 40.59 -14.57 -51.93
C VAL A 159 42.01 -14.29 -52.41
N LYS A 160 42.83 -13.62 -51.59
CA LYS A 160 44.23 -13.31 -51.92
C LYS A 160 45.06 -14.57 -52.13
N ASN A 161 44.86 -15.59 -51.30
CA ASN A 161 45.54 -16.88 -51.45
C ASN A 161 45.12 -17.63 -52.71
N GLU A 162 43.83 -17.64 -53.05
CA GLU A 162 43.35 -18.25 -54.29
C GLU A 162 43.87 -17.50 -55.53
N GLN A 163 43.96 -16.17 -55.50
CA GLN A 163 44.61 -15.40 -56.56
C GLN A 163 46.09 -15.78 -56.73
N LYS A 164 46.85 -15.84 -55.62
CA LYS A 164 48.26 -16.25 -55.64
C LYS A 164 48.45 -17.67 -56.19
N LYS A 165 47.57 -18.60 -55.81
CA LYS A 165 47.55 -19.98 -56.32
C LYS A 165 47.31 -20.03 -57.82
N ARG A 166 46.39 -19.21 -58.35
CA ARG A 166 46.15 -19.10 -59.81
C ARG A 166 47.36 -18.52 -60.54
N GLN A 167 47.97 -17.45 -60.01
CA GLN A 167 49.19 -16.86 -60.57
C GLN A 167 50.33 -17.89 -60.63
N MET A 168 50.59 -18.61 -59.53
CA MET A 168 51.61 -19.67 -59.49
C MET A 168 51.33 -20.76 -60.52
N LYS A 169 50.08 -21.21 -60.67
CA LYS A 169 49.72 -22.20 -61.71
C LYS A 169 50.02 -21.67 -63.12
N ALA A 170 49.70 -20.42 -63.41
CA ALA A 170 49.99 -19.79 -64.70
C ALA A 170 51.50 -19.71 -64.97
N THR A 171 52.28 -19.26 -63.98
CA THR A 171 53.76 -19.20 -64.07
C THR A 171 54.36 -20.59 -64.30
N ILE A 172 53.90 -21.62 -63.59
CA ILE A 172 54.36 -23.00 -63.79
C ILE A 172 54.08 -23.48 -65.21
N LEU A 173 52.90 -23.19 -65.76
CA LEU A 173 52.55 -23.55 -67.14
C LEU A 173 53.45 -22.83 -68.16
N GLN A 174 53.71 -21.54 -67.96
CA GLN A 174 54.59 -20.76 -68.82
C GLN A 174 56.02 -21.32 -68.81
N LEU A 175 56.58 -21.55 -67.62
CA LEU A 175 57.93 -22.13 -67.46
C LEU A 175 58.05 -23.51 -68.13
N ARG A 176 57.01 -24.35 -68.02
CA ARG A 176 56.97 -25.65 -68.73
C ARG A 176 56.97 -25.47 -70.25
N GLY A 177 56.25 -24.48 -70.77
CA GLY A 177 56.24 -24.14 -72.19
C GLY A 177 57.60 -23.66 -72.69
N GLU A 178 58.24 -22.75 -71.96
CA GLU A 178 59.60 -22.26 -72.25
C GLU A 178 60.62 -23.40 -72.26
N LEU A 179 60.58 -24.30 -71.26
CA LEU A 179 61.47 -25.45 -71.18
C LEU A 179 61.31 -26.40 -72.38
N ALA A 180 60.06 -26.66 -72.80
CA ALA A 180 59.76 -27.52 -73.95
C ALA A 180 60.20 -26.89 -75.30
N GLN A 181 60.25 -25.56 -75.39
CA GLN A 181 60.80 -24.86 -76.55
C GLN A 181 62.33 -24.96 -76.57
N GLN A 182 62.99 -24.76 -75.43
CA GLN A 182 64.44 -24.91 -75.31
C GLN A 182 64.90 -26.34 -75.65
N SER A 183 64.17 -27.36 -75.22
CA SER A 183 64.48 -28.76 -75.52
C SER A 183 64.29 -29.16 -76.99
N ARG A 184 63.63 -28.32 -77.80
CA ARG A 184 63.47 -28.54 -79.25
C ARG A 184 64.46 -27.74 -80.09
N ALA A 185 65.09 -26.72 -79.49
CA ALA A 185 66.10 -25.89 -80.11
C ALA A 185 67.52 -26.47 -79.98
N HIS A 186 67.67 -27.50 -79.13
CA HIS A 186 68.85 -28.37 -79.01
C HIS A 186 68.59 -29.72 -79.66
#